data_AF-A0A9D1XYY3-F1
#
_entry.id   AF-A0A9D1XYY3-F1
#
_cell.length_a   1.000
_cell.length_b   1.000
_cell.length_c   1.000
_cell.angle_alpha   90.00
_cell.angle_beta   90.00
_cell.angle_gamma   90.00
#
_symmetry.space_group_name_H-M   'P 1'
#
loop_
_entity.id
_entity.type
_entity.pdbx_description
1 polymer ?
#
loop_
_entity_poly.entity_id
_entity_poly.type
_entity_poly.pdbx_seq_one_letter_code
_entity_poly.pdbx_strand_id
1 'polypeptide(L)'
;MERISSGKKLLAAIEEYIEDCRGREQKKPIFANVAGFCRFSGMSVNQFMQLKRRFPTDFEAAGAYFEDAALNSGATATLIGLYLRQYGFWGAPVEDEVSCDHDIYADGV
;
A
#
# COMPACT_ATOMS: atom_id res chain seq x y z
N MET A 1 -6.33 -8.04 -21.66
CA MET A 1 -6.51 -7.12 -20.50
C MET A 1 -7.80 -7.48 -19.77
N GLU A 2 -8.01 -8.77 -19.44
CA GLU A 2 -9.31 -9.29 -18.95
C GLU A 2 -9.35 -9.57 -17.44
N ARG A 3 -8.20 -9.61 -16.74
CA ARG A 3 -8.17 -10.00 -15.31
C ARG A 3 -8.76 -8.95 -14.37
N ILE A 4 -8.54 -7.66 -14.62
CA ILE A 4 -9.01 -6.58 -13.75
C ILE A 4 -10.04 -5.73 -14.49
N SER A 5 -11.29 -6.17 -14.43
CA SER A 5 -12.44 -5.48 -15.02
C SER A 5 -13.25 -4.67 -14.01
N SER A 6 -12.96 -4.79 -12.71
CA SER A 6 -13.63 -4.10 -11.60
C SER A 6 -12.71 -3.96 -10.40
N GLY A 7 -13.04 -3.05 -9.47
CA GLY A 7 -12.33 -2.88 -8.19
C GLY A 7 -12.27 -4.14 -7.33
N LYS A 8 -13.39 -4.87 -7.20
CA LYS A 8 -13.40 -6.18 -6.51
C LYS A 8 -12.40 -7.20 -7.09
N LYS A 9 -12.26 -7.23 -8.42
CA LYS A 9 -11.28 -8.11 -9.09
C LYS A 9 -9.84 -7.62 -8.89
N LEU A 10 -9.63 -6.32 -8.71
CA LEU A 10 -8.32 -5.77 -8.33
C LEU A 10 -7.91 -6.29 -6.96
N LEU A 11 -8.78 -6.15 -5.96
CA LEU A 11 -8.50 -6.60 -4.60
C LEU A 11 -8.26 -8.10 -4.53
N ALA A 12 -9.11 -8.91 -5.17
CA ALA A 12 -8.93 -10.36 -5.22
C ALA A 12 -7.59 -10.77 -5.87
N ALA A 13 -7.18 -10.08 -6.94
CA ALA A 13 -5.89 -10.36 -7.60
C ALA A 13 -4.69 -9.95 -6.73
N ILE A 14 -4.83 -8.92 -5.91
CA ILE A 14 -3.79 -8.48 -4.97
C ILE A 14 -3.66 -9.48 -3.83
N GLU A 15 -4.77 -9.96 -3.26
CA GLU A 15 -4.77 -11.00 -2.24
C GLU A 15 -4.10 -12.27 -2.77
N GLU A 16 -4.46 -12.72 -3.98
CA GLU A 16 -3.83 -13.86 -4.64
C GLU A 16 -2.30 -13.67 -4.78
N TYR A 17 -1.87 -12.47 -5.19
CA TYR A 17 -0.45 -12.15 -5.34
C TYR A 17 0.30 -12.13 -3.99
N ILE A 18 -0.33 -11.61 -2.92
CA ILE A 18 0.28 -11.56 -1.59
C ILE A 18 0.46 -12.97 -1.03
N GLU A 19 -0.55 -13.82 -1.19
CA GLU A 19 -0.47 -15.23 -0.78
C GLU A 19 0.61 -15.98 -1.59
N ASP A 20 0.73 -15.74 -2.90
CA ASP A 20 1.83 -16.28 -3.71
C ASP A 20 3.21 -15.78 -3.24
N CYS A 21 3.30 -14.55 -2.74
CA CYS A 21 4.54 -14.02 -2.17
C CYS A 21 4.89 -14.65 -0.82
N ARG A 22 3.88 -14.96 0.02
CA ARG A 22 4.04 -15.60 1.33
C ARG A 22 4.48 -17.06 1.21
N GLY A 23 3.97 -17.78 0.21
CA GLY A 23 4.30 -19.19 -0.02
C GLY A 23 5.72 -19.44 -0.55
N ARG A 24 6.44 -18.38 -0.99
CA ARG A 24 7.81 -18.49 -1.48
C ARG A 24 8.77 -18.33 -0.31
N GLU A 25 9.65 -19.30 -0.07
CA GLU A 25 10.78 -19.10 0.84
C GLU A 25 11.70 -18.02 0.26
N GLN A 26 11.76 -16.87 0.93
CA GLN A 26 12.57 -15.75 0.45
C GLN A 26 13.90 -15.67 1.20
N LYS A 27 15.00 -15.82 0.48
CA LYS A 27 16.38 -15.65 1.00
C LYS A 27 16.76 -14.19 1.27
N LYS A 28 15.92 -13.23 0.89
CA LYS A 28 16.12 -11.79 1.03
C LYS A 28 14.83 -11.15 1.53
N PRO A 29 14.90 -10.00 2.22
CA PRO A 29 13.71 -9.20 2.55
C PRO A 29 13.14 -8.62 1.25
N ILE A 30 12.33 -9.41 0.56
CA ILE A 30 11.53 -8.98 -0.58
C ILE A 30 10.08 -8.96 -0.06
N PHE A 31 9.31 -7.97 -0.49
CA PHE A 31 7.92 -7.83 -0.09
C PHE A 31 7.04 -7.75 -1.32
N ALA A 32 5.77 -8.10 -1.14
CA ALA A 32 4.76 -7.89 -2.17
C ALA A 32 4.71 -6.41 -2.52
N ASN A 33 4.98 -6.07 -3.77
CA ASN A 33 5.05 -4.68 -4.22
C ASN A 33 4.39 -4.49 -5.58
N VAL A 34 4.14 -3.23 -5.94
CA VAL A 34 3.44 -2.85 -7.19
C VAL A 34 4.14 -3.41 -8.42
N ALA A 35 5.47 -3.38 -8.49
CA ALA A 35 6.21 -3.89 -9.65
C ALA A 35 6.05 -5.41 -9.82
N GLY A 36 6.10 -6.15 -8.71
CA GLY A 36 5.85 -7.59 -8.68
C GLY A 36 4.40 -7.92 -9.03
N PHE A 37 3.43 -7.19 -8.49
CA PHE A 37 2.02 -7.33 -8.85
C PHE A 37 1.76 -7.08 -10.33
N CYS A 38 2.37 -6.03 -10.90
CA CYS A 38 2.26 -5.71 -12.32
C CYS A 38 2.77 -6.88 -13.19
N ARG A 39 3.91 -7.47 -12.81
CA ARG A 39 4.46 -8.65 -13.49
C ARG A 39 3.55 -9.88 -13.33
N PHE A 40 3.01 -10.11 -12.13
CA PHE A 40 2.09 -11.21 -11.84
C PHE A 40 0.79 -11.13 -12.65
N SER A 41 0.21 -9.93 -12.73
CA SER A 41 -1.06 -9.67 -13.40
C SER A 41 -0.93 -9.39 -14.91
N GLY A 42 0.29 -9.29 -15.42
CA GLY A 42 0.56 -9.04 -16.84
C GLY A 42 0.21 -7.61 -17.27
N MET A 43 0.33 -6.63 -16.38
CA MET A 43 0.09 -5.22 -16.67
C MET A 43 1.36 -4.38 -16.50
N SER A 44 1.38 -3.21 -17.14
CA SER A 44 2.41 -2.21 -16.87
C SER A 44 2.08 -1.38 -15.62
N VAL A 45 3.10 -0.78 -15.01
CA VAL A 45 2.92 0.16 -13.90
C VAL A 45 2.02 1.33 -14.30
N ASN A 46 2.12 1.82 -15.53
CA ASN A 46 1.23 2.88 -16.03
C ASN A 46 -0.23 2.44 -16.08
N GLN A 47 -0.52 1.21 -16.50
CA GLN A 47 -1.88 0.66 -16.47
C GLN A 47 -2.41 0.53 -15.04
N PHE A 48 -1.55 0.09 -14.11
CA PHE A 48 -1.89 0.04 -12.69
C PHE A 48 -2.24 1.44 -12.15
N MET A 49 -1.42 2.46 -12.41
CA MET A 49 -1.68 3.83 -11.94
C MET A 49 -2.97 4.44 -12.54
N GLN A 50 -3.38 4.00 -13.73
CA GLN A 50 -4.67 4.41 -14.31
C GLN A 50 -5.88 3.85 -13.56
N LEU A 51 -5.73 2.75 -12.80
CA LEU A 51 -6.80 2.18 -11.99
C LEU A 51 -7.24 3.15 -10.88
N LYS A 52 -6.35 4.01 -10.39
CA LYS A 52 -6.69 5.08 -9.43
C LYS A 52 -7.85 5.95 -9.92
N ARG A 53 -7.95 6.21 -11.23
CA ARG A 53 -9.05 7.00 -11.81
C ARG A 53 -10.35 6.21 -11.99
N ARG A 54 -10.26 4.88 -12.17
CA ARG A 54 -11.42 4.01 -12.44
C ARG A 54 -12.05 3.46 -11.15
N PHE A 55 -11.21 3.12 -10.17
CA PHE A 55 -11.59 2.46 -8.92
C PHE A 55 -10.79 3.08 -7.75
N PRO A 56 -11.06 4.34 -7.38
CA PRO A 56 -10.23 5.08 -6.41
C PRO A 56 -10.16 4.38 -5.05
N THR A 57 -11.30 3.98 -4.48
CA THR A 57 -11.38 3.32 -3.17
C THR A 57 -10.69 1.96 -3.16
N ASP A 58 -10.90 1.14 -4.20
CA ASP A 58 -10.22 -0.15 -4.31
C ASP A 58 -8.71 0.01 -4.56
N PHE A 59 -8.30 1.07 -5.25
CA PHE A 59 -6.89 1.40 -5.45
C PHE A 59 -6.21 1.85 -4.15
N GLU A 60 -6.91 2.59 -3.28
CA GLU A 60 -6.41 2.95 -1.96
C GLU A 60 -6.29 1.72 -1.06
N ALA A 61 -7.29 0.84 -1.04
CA ALA A 61 -7.22 -0.43 -0.31
C ALA A 61 -6.08 -1.33 -0.85
N ALA A 62 -5.89 -1.39 -2.16
CA ALA A 62 -4.74 -2.02 -2.79
C ALA A 62 -3.40 -1.43 -2.31
N GLY A 63 -3.33 -0.10 -2.19
CA GLY A 63 -2.17 0.60 -1.64
C GLY A 63 -1.86 0.19 -0.21
N ALA A 64 -2.88 0.10 0.66
CA ALA A 64 -2.74 -0.30 2.05
C ALA A 64 -2.13 -1.71 2.20
N TYR A 65 -2.51 -2.65 1.32
CA TYR A 65 -1.90 -3.98 1.29
C TYR A 65 -0.40 -3.96 0.97
N PHE A 66 0.02 -3.14 0.00
CA PHE A 66 1.44 -3.01 -0.35
C PHE A 66 2.23 -2.24 0.72
N GLU A 67 1.59 -1.27 1.37
CA GLU A 67 2.17 -0.53 2.48
C GLU A 67 2.44 -1.44 3.67
N ASP A 68 1.45 -2.23 4.10
CA ASP A 68 1.61 -3.22 5.16
C ASP A 68 2.73 -4.23 4.82
N ALA A 69 2.75 -4.73 3.58
CA ALA A 69 3.80 -5.63 3.13
C ALA A 69 5.20 -4.99 3.18
N ALA A 70 5.32 -3.71 2.81
CA ALA A 70 6.59 -2.99 2.87
C ALA A 70 7.05 -2.76 4.32
N LEU A 71 6.15 -2.34 5.20
CA LEU A 71 6.43 -2.09 6.62
C LEU A 71 6.87 -3.38 7.35
N ASN A 72 6.27 -4.52 7.00
CA ASN A 72 6.58 -5.82 7.61
C ASN A 72 7.69 -6.62 6.89
N SER A 73 8.36 -6.01 5.91
CA SER A 73 9.33 -6.71 5.05
C SER A 73 10.70 -6.99 5.67
N GLY A 74 11.04 -6.32 6.78
CA GLY A 74 12.40 -6.29 7.32
C GLY A 74 13.39 -5.47 6.48
N ALA A 75 12.94 -4.76 5.45
CA ALA A 75 13.75 -3.81 4.70
C ALA A 75 14.10 -2.58 5.56
N THR A 76 15.11 -1.80 5.13
CA THR A 76 15.48 -0.57 5.83
C THR A 76 14.41 0.49 5.68
N ALA A 77 14.22 1.31 6.72
CA ALA A 77 13.26 2.42 6.71
C ALA A 77 13.46 3.37 5.51
N THR A 78 14.70 3.61 5.10
CA THR A 78 15.03 4.40 3.91
C THR A 78 14.47 3.81 2.62
N LEU A 79 14.58 2.48 2.44
CA LEU A 79 14.08 1.80 1.25
C LEU A 79 12.55 1.79 1.23
N ILE A 80 11.93 1.55 2.39
CA ILE A 80 10.47 1.59 2.56
C ILE A 80 9.95 3.01 2.25
N GLY A 81 10.57 4.04 2.83
CA GLY A 81 10.18 5.44 2.60
C GLY A 81 10.31 5.86 1.13
N LEU A 82 11.36 5.43 0.42
CA LEU A 82 11.52 5.68 -1.01
C LEU A 82 10.39 5.00 -1.82
N TYR A 83 10.09 3.75 -1.49
CA TYR A 83 9.04 2.96 -2.15
C TYR A 83 7.66 3.60 -1.97
N LEU A 84 7.26 3.90 -0.74
CA LEU A 84 5.93 4.46 -0.44
C LEU A 84 5.74 5.84 -1.05
N ARG A 85 6.80 6.66 -1.09
CA ARG A 85 6.78 7.96 -1.76
C ARG A 85 6.62 7.84 -3.28
N GLN A 86 7.26 6.85 -3.90
CA GLN A 86 7.17 6.65 -5.35
C GLN A 86 5.74 6.40 -5.83
N TYR A 87 4.92 5.69 -5.05
CA TYR A 87 3.55 5.33 -5.42
C TYR A 87 2.48 6.21 -4.76
N GLY A 88 2.89 7.12 -3.88
CA GLY A 88 1.96 8.01 -3.17
C GLY A 88 1.10 7.30 -2.13
N PHE A 89 1.62 6.22 -1.53
CA PHE A 89 0.94 5.48 -0.46
C PHE A 89 1.17 6.08 0.93
N TRP A 90 2.16 6.98 1.08
CA TRP A 90 2.56 7.61 2.35
C TRP A 90 1.49 8.55 2.99
N GLY A 91 0.24 8.53 2.51
CA GLY A 91 -0.75 9.55 2.83
C GLY A 91 -0.28 10.96 2.41
N ALA A 92 -1.19 11.93 2.45
CA ALA A 92 -0.73 13.31 2.56
C ALA A 92 -0.19 13.50 4.00
N PRO A 93 0.88 14.27 4.22
CA PRO A 93 1.15 14.75 5.57
C PRO A 93 -0.13 15.42 6.07
N VAL A 94 -0.72 14.85 7.11
CA VAL A 94 -1.80 15.50 7.82
C VAL A 94 -1.12 16.64 8.58
N GLU A 95 -1.12 17.84 7.98
CA GLU A 95 -0.82 19.08 8.70
C GLU A 95 -2.00 19.37 9.64
N ASP A 96 -2.28 18.46 10.57
CA ASP A 96 -3.06 18.82 11.74
C ASP A 96 -2.03 19.28 12.78
N GLU A 97 -2.07 20.59 13.08
CA GLU A 97 -1.60 21.09 14.36
C GLU A 97 -2.26 20.21 15.43
N VAL A 98 -1.49 19.28 15.99
CA VAL A 98 -1.90 18.63 17.23
C VAL A 98 -1.88 19.74 18.29
N SER A 99 -3.00 20.46 18.43
CA SER A 99 -3.26 21.28 19.60
C SER A 99 -3.36 20.32 20.77
N CYS A 100 -2.24 20.17 21.47
CA CYS A 100 -2.17 19.53 22.76
C CYS A 100 -2.72 20.45 23.87
N ASP A 101 -3.80 21.19 23.60
CA ASP A 101 -4.57 21.84 24.67
C ASP A 101 -5.48 20.78 25.32
N HIS A 102 -4.84 19.75 25.90
CA HIS A 102 -5.49 18.98 26.93
C HIS A 102 -5.44 19.82 28.20
N ASP A 103 -6.58 20.44 28.52
CA ASP A 103 -6.87 21.01 29.83
C ASP A 103 -6.75 19.92 30.90
N ILE A 104 -5.54 19.75 31.42
CA ILE A 104 -5.21 18.83 32.52
C ILE A 104 -5.55 19.39 33.91
N TYR A 105 -6.23 20.55 33.99
CA TYR A 105 -6.53 21.23 35.27
C TYR A 105 -7.99 21.65 35.49
N ALA A 106 -8.96 21.09 34.74
CA ALA A 106 -10.38 21.44 34.94
C ALA A 106 -11.14 20.53 35.92
N ASP A 107 -10.53 19.48 36.47
CA ASP A 107 -11.16 18.63 37.50
C ASP A 107 -10.36 18.66 38.82
N GLY A 108 -10.71 19.64 39.66
CA GLY A 108 -10.71 19.50 41.12
C GLY A 108 -9.52 20.06 41.90
N VAL A 109 -9.66 21.29 42.41
CA VAL A 109 -9.70 21.62 43.86
C VAL A 109 -10.57 22.85 44.07
#